data_AF-A0A9D2PZV2-F1
#
_entry.id   AF-A0A9D2PZV2-F1
#
_cell.length_a   1.000
_cell.length_b   1.000
_cell.length_c   1.000
_cell.angle_alpha   90.00
_cell.angle_beta   90.00
_cell.angle_gamma   90.00
#
_symmetry.space_group_name_H-M   'P 1'
#
loop_
_entity.id
_entity.type
_entity.pdbx_description
1 polymer ?
#
loop_
_entity_poly.entity_id
_entity_poly.type
_entity_poly.pdbx_seq_one_letter_code
_entity_poly.pdbx_strand_id
1 'polypeptide(L)'
;RRAVDALTRVLAIELMAGARGLELRSPLAPAPATAAALAAIRERVDGVGPDRRLAPEIETMTQLVRGEAVKVAVESVVGPLG
;
A
#
# COMPACT_ATOMS: atom_id res chain seq x y z
N ARG A 1 -13.71 16.61 -10.26
CA ARG A 1 -13.46 15.56 -9.23
C ARG A 1 -13.13 14.19 -9.84
N ARG A 2 -13.71 13.80 -10.99
CA ARG A 2 -13.38 12.55 -11.71
C ARG A 2 -11.87 12.23 -11.85
N ALA A 3 -11.04 13.21 -12.18
CA ALA A 3 -9.59 13.00 -12.33
C ALA A 3 -8.91 12.55 -11.03
N VAL A 4 -9.32 13.13 -9.88
CA VAL A 4 -8.79 12.74 -8.56
C VAL A 4 -9.21 11.30 -8.24
N ASP A 5 -10.46 10.95 -8.49
CA ASP A 5 -10.96 9.59 -8.24
C ASP A 5 -10.24 8.53 -9.08
N ALA A 6 -9.95 8.84 -10.34
CA ALA A 6 -9.17 7.97 -11.22
C ALA A 6 -7.71 7.85 -10.74
N LEU A 7 -7.08 8.96 -10.37
CA LEU A 7 -5.72 8.96 -9.84
C LEU A 7 -5.60 8.15 -8.55
N THR A 8 -6.56 8.25 -7.63
CA THR A 8 -6.58 7.44 -6.41
C THR A 8 -6.54 5.94 -6.72
N ARG A 9 -7.26 5.48 -7.74
CA ARG A 9 -7.24 4.07 -8.17
C ARG A 9 -5.90 3.66 -8.77
N VAL A 10 -5.26 4.55 -9.54
CA VAL A 10 -3.89 4.32 -10.07
C VAL A 10 -2.89 4.16 -8.93
N LEU A 11 -2.90 5.09 -7.97
CA LEU A 11 -2.02 5.04 -6.80
C LEU A 11 -2.27 3.80 -5.92
N ALA A 12 -3.53 3.35 -5.81
CA ALA A 12 -3.87 2.12 -5.10
C ALA A 12 -3.22 0.89 -5.74
N ILE A 13 -3.23 0.81 -7.08
CA ILE A 13 -2.59 -0.28 -7.83
C ILE A 13 -1.06 -0.18 -7.72
N GLU A 14 -0.50 1.02 -7.83
CA GLU A 14 0.94 1.26 -7.68
C GLU A 14 1.43 0.84 -6.29
N LEU A 15 0.74 1.26 -5.23
CA LEU A 15 1.08 0.90 -3.86
C LEU A 15 0.95 -0.61 -3.62
N MET A 16 -0.08 -1.26 -4.18
CA MET A 16 -0.23 -2.72 -4.13
C MET A 16 0.93 -3.44 -4.82
N ALA A 17 1.31 -2.97 -6.01
CA ALA A 17 2.43 -3.52 -6.77
C ALA A 17 3.76 -3.30 -6.03
N GLY A 18 3.97 -2.12 -5.45
CA GLY A 18 5.13 -1.79 -4.62
C GLY A 18 5.25 -2.70 -3.41
N ALA A 19 4.16 -2.91 -2.66
CA ALA A 19 4.13 -3.80 -1.51
C ALA A 19 4.51 -5.24 -1.88
N ARG A 20 3.93 -5.78 -2.96
CA ARG A 20 4.29 -7.12 -3.47
C ARG A 20 5.73 -7.17 -3.97
N GLY A 21 6.21 -6.12 -4.63
CA GLY A 21 7.58 -6.00 -5.09
C GLY A 21 8.61 -5.99 -3.95
N LEU A 22 8.27 -5.46 -2.78
CA LEU A 22 9.10 -5.58 -1.58
C LEU A 22 9.17 -7.02 -1.09
N GLU A 23 8.04 -7.71 -1.01
CA GLU A 23 7.96 -9.10 -0.54
C GLU A 23 8.70 -10.07 -1.47
N LEU A 24 8.61 -9.85 -2.79
CA LEU A 24 9.31 -10.65 -3.82
C LEU A 24 10.84 -10.51 -3.74
N ARG A 25 11.37 -9.52 -3.01
CA ARG A 25 12.83 -9.34 -2.81
C ARG A 25 13.37 -10.03 -1.56
N SER A 26 12.55 -10.80 -0.85
CA SER A 26 13.01 -11.59 0.30
C SER A 26 14.27 -12.41 -0.07
N PRO A 27 15.32 -12.42 0.78
CA PRO A 27 15.34 -11.96 2.18
C PRO A 27 15.76 -10.49 2.40
N LEU A 28 15.80 -9.65 1.35
CA LEU A 28 16.12 -8.23 1.53
C LEU A 28 15.05 -7.52 2.35
N ALA A 29 15.46 -6.82 3.41
CA ALA A 29 14.56 -6.07 4.26
C ALA A 29 14.26 -4.68 3.66
N PRO A 30 13.00 -4.22 3.67
CA PRO A 30 12.66 -2.85 3.33
C PRO A 30 13.23 -1.84 4.35
N ALA A 31 13.35 -0.57 3.93
CA ALA A 31 13.67 0.53 4.84
C ALA A 31 12.55 0.72 5.89
N PRO A 32 12.83 1.33 7.06
CA PRO A 32 11.84 1.43 8.15
C PRO A 32 10.48 2.01 7.73
N ALA A 33 10.48 3.10 6.96
CA ALA A 33 9.25 3.73 6.47
C ALA A 33 8.44 2.82 5.53
N THR A 34 9.10 2.15 4.58
CA THR A 34 8.42 1.27 3.63
C THR A 34 8.00 -0.05 4.27
N ALA A 35 8.70 -0.50 5.32
CA ALA A 35 8.28 -1.60 6.17
C ALA A 35 6.97 -1.27 6.92
N ALA A 36 6.85 -0.06 7.49
CA ALA A 36 5.63 0.38 8.16
C ALA A 36 4.45 0.53 7.20
N ALA A 37 4.68 1.08 6.00
CA ALA A 37 3.67 1.10 4.95
C ALA A 37 3.21 -0.31 4.55
N LEU A 38 4.14 -1.24 4.36
CA LEU A 38 3.82 -2.64 4.06
C LEU A 38 2.99 -3.28 5.18
N ALA A 39 3.37 -3.08 6.44
CA ALA A 39 2.63 -3.59 7.59
C ALA A 39 1.18 -3.09 7.61
N ALA A 40 0.97 -1.78 7.44
CA ALA A 40 -0.37 -1.18 7.40
C ALA A 40 -1.24 -1.73 6.23
N ILE A 41 -0.63 -1.99 5.07
CA ILE A 41 -1.32 -2.62 3.93
C ILE A 41 -1.74 -4.06 4.27
N ARG A 42 -0.87 -4.82 4.95
CA ARG A 42 -1.10 -6.24 5.28
C ARG A 42 -2.16 -6.47 6.35
N GLU A 43 -2.57 -5.43 7.07
CA GLU A 43 -3.76 -5.49 7.93
C GLU A 43 -5.07 -5.65 7.13
N ARG A 44 -5.06 -5.32 5.84
CA ARG A 44 -6.28 -5.20 5.02
C ARG A 44 -6.24 -5.97 3.71
N VAL A 45 -5.05 -6.22 3.16
CA VAL A 45 -4.85 -6.82 1.84
C VAL A 45 -3.80 -7.91 1.91
N ASP A 46 -4.08 -9.04 1.27
CA ASP A 46 -3.19 -10.20 1.26
C ASP A 46 -1.89 -9.96 0.46
N GLY A 47 -0.84 -10.68 0.89
CA GLY A 47 0.50 -10.71 0.32
C GLY A 47 0.63 -11.20 -1.11
N VAL A 48 1.89 -11.30 -1.54
CA VAL A 48 2.29 -12.14 -2.67
C VAL A 48 1.74 -13.56 -2.48
N GLY A 49 1.24 -14.16 -3.56
CA GLY A 49 0.67 -15.49 -3.56
C GLY A 49 0.21 -15.88 -4.96
N PRO A 50 -0.47 -17.04 -5.11
CA PRO A 50 -1.02 -17.45 -6.39
C PRO A 50 -2.04 -16.45 -6.94
N ASP A 51 -2.31 -16.56 -8.24
CA ASP A 51 -3.27 -15.71 -8.94
C ASP A 51 -4.66 -15.80 -8.31
N ARG A 52 -5.28 -14.62 -8.19
CA ARG A 52 -6.63 -14.44 -7.63
C ARG A 52 -7.28 -13.18 -8.17
N ARG A 53 -8.59 -13.04 -7.94
CA ARG A 53 -9.35 -11.87 -8.36
C ARG A 53 -8.92 -10.65 -7.53
N LEU A 54 -8.19 -9.72 -8.16
CA LEU A 54 -7.64 -8.55 -7.47
C LEU A 54 -8.64 -7.38 -7.30
N ALA A 55 -9.76 -7.39 -8.00
CA ALA A 55 -10.72 -6.28 -7.93
C ALA A 55 -11.14 -5.90 -6.49
N PRO A 56 -11.48 -6.84 -5.58
CA PRO A 56 -11.80 -6.50 -4.19
C PRO A 56 -10.62 -5.88 -3.41
N GLU A 57 -9.40 -6.34 -3.70
CA GLU A 57 -8.20 -5.80 -3.08
C GLU A 57 -7.89 -4.39 -3.59
N ILE A 58 -8.11 -4.13 -4.89
CA ILE A 58 -7.91 -2.81 -5.49
C ILE A 58 -8.90 -1.81 -4.89
N GLU A 59 -10.15 -2.20 -4.65
CA GLU A 59 -11.11 -1.34 -3.94
C GLU A 59 -10.67 -1.07 -2.50
N THR A 60 -10.14 -2.08 -1.79
CA THR A 60 -9.60 -1.93 -0.42
C THR A 60 -8.38 -1.00 -0.39
N MET A 61 -7.45 -1.17 -1.33
CA MET A 61 -6.29 -0.29 -1.50
C MET A 61 -6.72 1.14 -1.86
N THR A 62 -7.78 1.30 -2.65
CA THR A 62 -8.34 2.63 -2.97
C THR A 62 -8.84 3.32 -1.70
N GLN A 63 -9.46 2.58 -0.77
CA GLN A 63 -9.84 3.15 0.53
C GLN A 63 -8.62 3.49 1.39
N LEU A 64 -7.57 2.67 1.36
CA LEU A 64 -6.31 2.97 2.07
C LEU A 64 -5.65 4.25 1.56
N VAL A 65 -5.65 4.50 0.24
CA VAL A 65 -5.11 5.73 -0.36
C VAL A 65 -5.98 6.95 -0.05
N ARG A 66 -7.31 6.79 0.10
CA ARG A 66 -8.22 7.88 0.50
C ARG A 66 -8.10 8.22 1.98
N GLY A 67 -7.79 7.23 2.80
CA GLY A 67 -7.59 7.39 4.24
C GLY A 67 -6.17 7.80 4.58
N GLU A 68 -5.89 7.84 5.88
CA GLU A 68 -4.59 8.28 6.40
C GLU A 68 -3.76 7.13 6.97
N ALA A 69 -4.27 5.90 6.99
CA ALA A 69 -3.64 4.76 7.69
C ALA A 69 -2.18 4.52 7.25
N VAL A 70 -1.92 4.53 5.94
CA VAL A 70 -0.56 4.36 5.41
C VAL A 70 0.32 5.56 5.75
N LYS A 71 -0.21 6.79 5.63
CA LYS A 71 0.51 8.02 5.99
C LYS A 71 0.89 8.00 7.47
N VAL A 72 -0.06 7.75 8.37
CA VAL A 72 0.15 7.68 9.83
C VAL A 72 1.17 6.61 10.19
N ALA A 73 1.10 5.42 9.58
CA ALA A 73 2.07 4.37 9.81
C ALA A 73 3.49 4.80 9.42
N VAL A 74 3.65 5.47 8.28
CA VAL A 74 4.95 6.00 7.84
C VAL A 74 5.43 7.12 8.77
N GLU A 75 4.56 8.08 9.08
CA GLU A 75 4.89 9.23 9.94
C GLU A 75 5.28 8.83 11.36
N SER A 76 4.73 7.73 11.89
CA SER A 76 5.17 7.18 13.18
C SER A 76 6.63 6.76 13.20
N VAL A 77 7.24 6.55 12.03
CA VAL A 77 8.64 6.13 11.87
C VAL A 77 9.54 7.30 11.48
N VAL A 78 9.09 8.18 10.58
CA VAL A 78 9.94 9.25 10.00
C VAL A 78 9.59 10.66 10.47
N GLY A 79 8.55 10.82 11.30
CA GLY A 79 7.97 12.11 11.63
C GLY A 79 7.01 12.62 10.55
N PRO A 80 6.46 13.84 10.72
CA PRO A 80 5.43 14.38 9.83
C PRO A 80 5.92 14.49 8.38
N LEU A 81 5.08 14.02 7.46
CA LEU A 81 5.16 14.26 6.03
C LEU A 81 4.23 15.42 5.73
N GLY A 82 4.78 16.48 5.13
CA GLY A 82 4.09 17.76 4.88
C GLY A 82 2.73 17.67 4.19
#